data_AF-A0A0B1SP30-F1
#
_entry.id   AF-A0A0B1SP30-F1
#
_cell.length_a   1.000
_cell.length_b   1.000
_cell.length_c   1.000
_cell.angle_alpha   90.00
_cell.angle_beta   90.00
_cell.angle_gamma   90.00
#
_symmetry.space_group_name_H-M   'P 1'
#
loop_
_entity.id
_entity.type
_entity.pdbx_description
1 polymer ?
#
loop_
_entity_poly.entity_id
_entity_poly.type
_entity_poly.pdbx_seq_one_letter_code
_entity_poly.pdbx_strand_id
1 'polypeptide(L)'
;LIFRGQERRTGQLAETSVHYSADPRVAALTTFFRLTESIKAKFILVAMHCSTPEIEELLANKPCTTLLQCDKFEMLTEETHLAPIFVRFLIPGCELRLHNSTAYGIERSLEDPTIFNTNVAKSASSVVIKWRTVITDDQLVLLQAHILHIKAPHITSRGINQLLLN
;
A
#
# COMPACT_ATOMS: atom_id res chain seq x y z
N LEU A 1 7.13 -56.65 5.42
CA LEU A 1 6.60 -57.48 6.54
C LEU A 1 7.57 -57.27 7.68
N ILE A 2 7.32 -56.42 8.67
CA ILE A 2 6.37 -56.62 9.77
C ILE A 2 5.77 -55.26 10.18
N PHE A 3 4.44 -55.20 10.24
CA PHE A 3 3.68 -54.21 11.01
C PHE A 3 3.39 -54.81 12.39
N ARG A 4 3.54 -54.04 13.48
CA ARG A 4 2.58 -53.99 14.60
C ARG A 4 3.04 -53.01 15.68
N GLY A 5 2.09 -52.18 16.13
CA GLY A 5 2.25 -51.29 17.27
C GLY A 5 1.56 -49.94 17.08
N GLN A 6 0.24 -49.92 16.84
CA GLN A 6 -0.54 -48.69 17.04
C GLN A 6 -0.59 -48.39 18.54
N GLU A 7 0.09 -47.32 18.95
CA GLU A 7 -0.34 -46.53 20.11
C GLU A 7 -0.75 -45.14 19.62
N ARG A 8 -2.03 -44.84 19.85
CA ARG A 8 -2.62 -43.52 19.63
C ARG A 8 -1.96 -42.51 20.56
N ARG A 9 -1.00 -41.74 20.06
CA ARG A 9 -0.59 -40.47 20.66
C ARG A 9 -1.16 -39.35 19.81
N THR A 10 -2.02 -38.56 20.45
CA THR A 10 -2.51 -37.26 20.01
C THR A 10 -1.45 -36.52 19.20
N GLY A 11 -1.67 -36.43 17.88
CA GLY A 11 -0.84 -35.63 16.99
C GLY A 11 -1.02 -34.17 17.31
N GLN A 12 -0.23 -33.66 18.26
CA GLN A 12 0.25 -32.29 18.16
C GLN A 12 0.97 -32.20 16.82
N LEU A 13 0.35 -31.54 15.85
CA LEU A 13 1.05 -31.02 14.70
C LEU A 13 2.24 -30.25 15.25
N ALA A 14 3.44 -30.79 15.04
CA ALA A 14 4.65 -30.07 15.33
C ALA A 14 4.58 -28.80 14.47
N GLU A 15 4.30 -27.66 15.10
CA GLU A 15 4.52 -26.37 14.49
C GLU A 15 6.00 -26.33 14.14
N THR A 16 6.32 -26.58 12.88
CA THR A 16 7.62 -26.23 12.32
C THR A 16 7.69 -24.72 12.33
N SER A 17 8.05 -24.15 13.48
CA SER A 17 8.31 -22.73 13.63
C SER A 17 9.49 -22.39 12.72
N VAL A 18 9.20 -21.80 11.56
CA VAL A 18 10.23 -21.27 10.68
C VAL A 18 10.95 -20.16 11.47
N HIS A 19 12.14 -20.47 11.95
CA HIS A 19 12.97 -19.48 12.65
C HIS A 19 13.59 -18.56 11.61
N TYR A 20 13.11 -17.33 11.56
CA TYR A 20 13.76 -16.27 10.81
C TYR A 20 14.87 -15.68 11.68
N SER A 21 16.09 -15.60 11.15
CA SER A 21 17.22 -14.96 11.81
C SER A 21 17.11 -13.43 11.85
N ALA A 22 16.10 -12.87 11.19
CA ALA A 22 15.79 -11.44 11.06
C ALA A 22 14.26 -11.24 11.18
N ASP A 23 13.81 -9.97 11.20
CA ASP A 23 12.38 -9.64 11.24
C ASP A 23 11.61 -10.38 10.13
N PRO A 24 10.62 -11.24 10.47
CA PRO A 24 9.88 -12.02 9.48
C PRO A 24 9.16 -11.15 8.44
N ARG A 25 8.86 -9.89 8.77
CA ARG A 25 8.22 -8.93 7.85
C ARG A 25 9.17 -8.47 6.75
N VAL A 26 10.47 -8.33 7.06
CA VAL A 26 11.51 -8.02 6.07
C VAL A 26 11.62 -9.18 5.07
N ALA A 27 11.61 -10.42 5.56
CA ALA A 27 11.62 -11.60 4.70
C ALA A 27 10.35 -11.70 3.84
N ALA A 28 9.18 -11.40 4.43
CA ALA A 28 7.89 -11.39 3.73
C ALA A 28 7.86 -10.32 2.62
N LEU A 29 8.26 -9.09 2.91
CA LEU A 29 8.33 -8.00 1.91
C LEU A 29 9.33 -8.32 0.80
N THR A 30 10.49 -8.86 1.15
CA THR A 30 11.50 -9.27 0.17
C THR A 30 10.94 -10.33 -0.78
N THR A 31 10.25 -11.32 -0.23
CA THR A 31 9.60 -12.39 -1.01
C THR A 31 8.46 -11.84 -1.85
N PHE A 32 7.62 -10.96 -1.28
CA PHE A 32 6.54 -10.30 -1.99
C PHE A 32 7.05 -9.58 -3.25
N PHE A 33 8.08 -8.74 -3.11
CA PHE A 33 8.62 -8.04 -4.27
C PHE A 33 9.18 -8.98 -5.34
N ARG A 34 9.92 -10.03 -4.94
CA ARG A 34 10.43 -11.04 -5.87
C ARG A 34 9.31 -11.74 -6.63
N LEU A 35 8.20 -12.05 -5.95
CA LEU A 35 7.05 -12.67 -6.60
C LEU A 35 6.39 -11.71 -7.61
N THR A 36 6.26 -10.44 -7.24
CA THR A 36 5.62 -9.44 -8.12
C THR A 36 6.44 -9.08 -9.35
N GLU A 37 7.75 -9.36 -9.39
CA GLU A 37 8.59 -9.12 -10.57
C GLU A 37 8.14 -9.93 -11.80
N SER A 38 7.46 -11.07 -11.59
CA SER A 38 7.01 -11.96 -12.66
C SER A 38 5.49 -12.02 -12.82
N ILE A 39 4.73 -11.17 -12.11
CA ILE A 39 3.28 -11.26 -12.04
C ILE A 39 2.66 -9.92 -12.42
N LYS A 40 1.71 -9.94 -13.36
CA LYS A 40 0.70 -8.89 -13.51
C LYS A 40 -0.51 -9.24 -12.65
N ALA A 41 -0.66 -8.59 -11.51
CA ALA A 41 -1.74 -8.83 -10.59
C ALA A 41 -2.99 -8.03 -10.97
N LYS A 42 -4.18 -8.59 -10.78
CA LYS A 42 -5.41 -7.76 -10.84
C LYS A 42 -5.51 -6.84 -9.62
N PHE A 43 -5.04 -7.31 -8.48
CA PHE A 43 -5.16 -6.60 -7.21
C PHE A 43 -3.97 -6.91 -6.31
N ILE A 44 -3.38 -5.86 -5.75
CA ILE A 44 -2.36 -5.93 -4.70
C ILE A 44 -2.91 -5.22 -3.46
N LEU A 45 -2.85 -5.91 -2.32
CA LEU A 45 -3.16 -5.36 -1.02
C LEU A 45 -1.92 -5.42 -0.13
N VAL A 46 -1.52 -4.28 0.42
CA VAL A 46 -0.49 -4.17 1.44
C VAL A 46 -1.14 -3.71 2.74
N ALA A 47 -1.25 -4.60 3.71
CA ALA A 47 -1.72 -4.29 5.05
C ALA A 47 -0.54 -4.31 6.03
N MET A 48 -0.19 -3.16 6.60
CA MET A 48 0.94 -3.00 7.51
C MET A 48 0.55 -2.11 8.68
N HIS A 49 0.59 -2.65 9.90
CA HIS A 49 0.23 -1.90 11.10
C HIS A 49 1.40 -1.06 11.66
N CYS A 50 2.64 -1.47 11.41
CA CYS A 50 3.82 -0.74 11.85
C CYS A 50 5.00 -1.02 10.91
N SER A 51 5.87 -0.02 10.77
CA SER A 51 7.19 -0.16 10.18
C SER A 51 8.27 -0.27 11.26
N THR A 52 9.37 -0.92 10.91
CA THR A 52 10.62 -0.88 11.68
C THR A 52 11.70 -0.22 10.82
N PRO A 53 12.80 0.26 11.41
CA PRO A 53 13.91 0.82 10.64
C PRO A 53 14.40 -0.11 9.53
N GLU A 54 14.43 -1.42 9.75
CA GLU A 54 14.87 -2.41 8.75
C GLU A 54 13.89 -2.52 7.58
N ILE A 55 12.59 -2.39 7.85
CA ILE A 55 11.56 -2.37 6.80
C ILE A 55 11.68 -1.07 6.00
N GLU A 56 11.83 0.05 6.67
CA GLU A 56 11.97 1.37 6.02
C GLU A 56 13.24 1.42 5.19
N GLU A 57 14.35 0.90 5.70
CA GLU A 57 15.61 0.77 4.98
C GLU A 57 15.48 -0.16 3.77
N LEU A 58 14.87 -1.35 3.94
CA LEU A 58 14.60 -2.27 2.83
C LEU A 58 13.81 -1.56 1.73
N LEU A 59 12.73 -0.88 2.12
CA LEU A 59 11.89 -0.17 1.18
C LEU A 59 12.66 0.98 0.55
N ALA A 60 13.38 1.81 1.31
CA ALA A 60 14.14 2.96 0.84
C ALA A 60 15.23 2.56 -0.16
N ASN A 61 15.98 1.50 0.12
CA ASN A 61 17.07 1.00 -0.73
C ASN A 61 16.59 0.23 -1.95
N LYS A 62 15.30 -0.11 -2.03
CA LYS A 62 14.78 -0.86 -3.17
C LYS A 62 14.73 0.02 -4.42
N PRO A 63 15.27 -0.44 -5.57
CA PRO A 63 15.29 0.37 -6.79
C PRO A 63 13.89 0.78 -7.26
N CYS A 64 13.73 2.05 -7.65
CA CYS A 64 12.47 2.56 -8.23
C CYS A 64 12.13 1.93 -9.59
N THR A 65 13.04 1.15 -10.19
CA THR A 65 12.75 0.30 -11.36
C THR A 65 11.93 -0.93 -11.01
N THR A 66 11.79 -1.27 -9.72
CA THR A 66 10.91 -2.36 -9.29
C THR A 66 9.47 -1.86 -9.31
N LEU A 67 8.77 -2.12 -10.41
CA LEU A 67 7.39 -1.70 -10.59
C LEU A 67 6.43 -2.87 -10.39
N LEU A 68 5.50 -2.69 -9.45
CA LEU A 68 4.35 -3.54 -9.20
C LEU A 68 3.36 -3.38 -10.35
N GLN A 69 3.23 -4.42 -11.15
CA GLN A 69 2.26 -4.46 -12.23
C GLN A 69 0.91 -4.88 -11.67
N CYS A 70 0.04 -3.90 -11.39
CA CYS A 70 -1.32 -4.17 -10.94
C CYS A 70 -2.38 -3.25 -11.52
N ASP A 71 -3.60 -3.76 -11.70
CA ASP A 71 -4.75 -2.94 -12.10
C ASP A 71 -5.27 -2.12 -10.90
N LYS A 72 -5.21 -2.68 -9.68
CA LYS A 72 -5.58 -2.02 -8.42
C LYS A 72 -4.52 -2.23 -7.34
N PHE A 73 -4.15 -1.14 -6.67
CA PHE A 73 -3.35 -1.14 -5.45
C PHE A 73 -4.14 -0.59 -4.27
N GLU A 74 -4.09 -1.30 -3.14
CA GLU A 74 -4.70 -0.87 -1.90
C GLU A 74 -3.72 -1.01 -0.74
N MET A 75 -3.63 0.04 0.06
CA MET A 75 -2.80 0.08 1.25
C MET A 75 -3.65 0.35 2.49
N LEU A 76 -3.45 -0.49 3.50
CA LEU A 76 -4.04 -0.36 4.84
C LEU A 76 -2.89 -0.17 5.82
N THR A 77 -2.74 1.04 6.36
CA THR A 77 -1.69 1.35 7.33
C THR A 77 -2.10 2.45 8.30
N GLU A 78 -1.48 2.49 9.47
CA GLU A 78 -1.55 3.64 10.39
C GLU A 78 -0.40 4.62 10.14
N GLU A 79 0.69 4.12 9.56
CA GLU A 79 1.94 4.82 9.26
C GLU A 79 1.81 5.52 7.90
N THR A 80 1.45 6.81 7.91
CA THR A 80 1.14 7.59 6.71
C THR A 80 2.36 7.84 5.83
N HIS A 81 3.58 7.82 6.40
CA HIS A 81 4.83 7.94 5.65
C HIS A 81 5.15 6.73 4.77
N LEU A 82 4.51 5.59 5.00
CA LEU A 82 4.70 4.43 4.14
C LEU A 82 3.97 4.56 2.79
N ALA A 83 2.89 5.34 2.73
CA ALA A 83 2.14 5.55 1.50
C ALA A 83 3.00 6.10 0.34
N PRO A 84 3.76 7.21 0.50
CA PRO A 84 4.60 7.72 -0.59
C PRO A 84 5.68 6.70 -1.00
N ILE A 85 6.18 5.93 -0.04
CA ILE A 85 7.17 4.87 -0.30
C ILE A 85 6.58 3.78 -1.20
N PHE A 86 5.36 3.31 -0.95
CA PHE A 86 4.75 2.28 -1.80
C PHE A 86 4.30 2.80 -3.15
N VAL A 87 3.79 4.04 -3.22
CA VAL A 87 3.37 4.67 -4.48
C VAL A 87 4.51 4.70 -5.51
N ARG A 88 5.76 4.85 -5.08
CA ARG A 88 6.92 4.86 -5.98
C ARG A 88 7.15 3.55 -6.74
N PHE A 89 6.60 2.45 -6.23
CA PHE A 89 6.71 1.13 -6.86
C PHE A 89 5.53 0.84 -7.78
N LEU A 90 4.57 1.75 -7.95
CA LEU A 90 3.40 1.48 -8.78
C LEU A 90 3.62 1.91 -10.23
N ILE A 91 3.03 1.16 -11.16
CA ILE A 91 2.89 1.63 -12.53
C ILE A 91 1.82 2.73 -12.60
N PRO A 92 1.99 3.75 -13.45
CA PRO A 92 0.91 4.68 -13.77
C PRO A 92 -0.31 3.95 -14.34
N GLY A 93 -1.51 4.43 -14.02
CA GLY A 93 -2.78 3.88 -14.53
C GLY A 93 -3.52 2.95 -13.56
N CYS A 94 -2.87 2.46 -12.51
CA CYS A 94 -3.54 1.61 -11.51
C CYS A 94 -4.54 2.42 -10.65
N GLU A 95 -5.62 1.77 -10.19
CA GLU A 95 -6.43 2.33 -9.11
C GLU A 95 -5.59 2.45 -7.83
N LEU A 96 -5.64 3.61 -7.19
CA LEU A 96 -4.90 3.90 -5.95
C LEU A 96 -5.86 4.05 -4.77
N ARG A 97 -5.73 3.17 -3.78
CA ARG A 97 -6.53 3.22 -2.55
C ARG A 97 -5.65 3.25 -1.31
N LEU A 98 -5.78 4.32 -0.51
CA LEU A 98 -5.00 4.53 0.71
C LEU A 98 -5.95 4.68 1.89
N HIS A 99 -5.86 3.73 2.81
CA HIS A 99 -6.78 3.60 3.93
C HIS A 99 -6.03 3.65 5.26
N ASN A 100 -6.64 4.35 6.22
CA ASN A 100 -6.25 4.20 7.61
C ASN A 100 -6.65 2.80 8.08
N SER A 101 -5.71 2.08 8.69
CA SER A 101 -5.99 0.78 9.29
C SER A 101 -6.75 0.87 10.62
N THR A 102 -6.92 2.06 11.22
CA THR A 102 -7.51 2.15 12.55
C THR A 102 -9.00 1.80 12.57
N ALA A 103 -9.33 0.76 13.32
CA ALA A 103 -10.68 0.50 13.83
C ALA A 103 -11.14 1.56 14.88
N TYR A 104 -10.29 2.54 15.22
CA TYR A 104 -10.41 3.37 16.43
C TYR A 104 -10.55 4.88 16.21
N GLY A 105 -10.90 5.33 14.99
CA GLY A 105 -11.46 6.68 14.80
C GLY A 105 -10.51 7.88 14.99
N ILE A 106 -9.20 7.67 15.18
CA ILE A 106 -8.22 8.76 15.16
C ILE A 106 -7.94 9.13 13.70
N GLU A 107 -8.43 10.28 13.27
CA GLU A 107 -8.15 10.82 11.94
C GLU A 107 -6.70 11.32 11.87
N ARG A 108 -5.84 10.55 11.19
CA ARG A 108 -4.50 10.99 10.80
C ARG A 108 -4.54 11.73 9.46
N SER A 109 -3.60 12.65 9.29
CA SER A 109 -3.37 13.35 8.03
C SER A 109 -2.26 12.65 7.24
N LEU A 110 -2.46 12.51 5.93
CA LEU A 110 -1.40 12.24 4.99
C LEU A 110 -0.62 13.54 4.80
N GLU A 111 0.51 13.65 5.48
CA GLU A 111 1.28 14.89 5.60
C GLU A 111 2.09 15.22 4.34
N ASP A 112 2.44 14.22 3.54
CA ASP A 112 3.23 14.40 2.33
C ASP A 112 2.33 14.68 1.11
N PRO A 113 2.25 15.94 0.63
CA PRO A 113 1.45 16.29 -0.55
C PRO A 113 2.06 15.78 -1.85
N THR A 114 3.32 15.31 -1.85
CA THR A 114 4.03 14.95 -3.08
C THR A 114 3.44 13.73 -3.76
N ILE A 115 2.70 12.88 -3.04
CA ILE A 115 1.96 11.75 -3.63
C ILE A 115 1.07 12.22 -4.79
N PHE A 116 0.37 13.35 -4.63
CA PHE A 116 -0.53 13.89 -5.65
C PHE A 116 0.20 14.42 -6.89
N ASN A 117 1.51 14.67 -6.78
CA ASN A 117 2.33 15.12 -7.89
C ASN A 117 2.93 13.97 -8.72
N THR A 118 2.83 12.72 -8.23
CA THR A 118 3.37 11.55 -8.92
C THR A 118 2.59 11.21 -10.20
N ASN A 119 3.28 10.64 -11.20
CA ASN A 119 2.62 10.13 -12.40
C ASN A 119 1.60 9.02 -12.07
N VAL A 120 1.86 8.26 -11.00
CA VAL A 120 0.93 7.25 -10.50
C VAL A 120 -0.40 7.89 -10.09
N ALA A 121 -0.37 8.89 -9.20
CA ALA A 121 -1.59 9.54 -8.73
C ALA A 121 -2.30 10.31 -9.86
N LYS A 122 -1.53 11.00 -10.73
CA LYS A 122 -2.10 11.78 -11.84
C LYS A 122 -2.79 10.91 -12.89
N SER A 123 -2.24 9.75 -13.20
CA SER A 123 -2.78 8.82 -14.20
C SER A 123 -3.66 7.72 -13.60
N ALA A 124 -3.85 7.69 -12.28
CA ALA A 124 -4.69 6.69 -11.63
C ALA A 124 -6.11 6.80 -12.15
N SER A 125 -6.72 5.67 -12.50
CA SER A 125 -8.11 5.65 -12.94
C SER A 125 -9.05 6.04 -11.80
N SER A 126 -8.81 5.55 -10.59
CA SER A 126 -9.52 5.94 -9.37
C SER A 126 -8.54 6.27 -8.25
N VAL A 127 -8.84 7.33 -7.47
CA VAL A 127 -8.09 7.69 -6.26
C VAL A 127 -9.03 7.73 -5.07
N VAL A 128 -8.80 6.83 -4.11
CA VAL A 128 -9.51 6.77 -2.84
C VAL A 128 -8.51 6.97 -1.71
N ILE A 129 -8.64 8.05 -0.94
CA ILE A 129 -7.80 8.33 0.21
C ILE A 129 -8.69 8.63 1.41
N LYS A 130 -8.65 7.75 2.41
CA LYS A 130 -9.47 7.85 3.62
C LYS A 130 -8.81 8.61 4.76
N TRP A 131 -7.54 8.97 4.63
CA TRP A 131 -6.89 9.96 5.49
C TRP A 131 -7.34 11.37 5.14
N ARG A 132 -7.25 12.29 6.10
CA ARG A 132 -7.27 13.73 5.76
C ARG A 132 -6.02 14.03 4.94
N THR A 133 -6.13 14.87 3.92
CA THR A 133 -5.00 15.19 3.05
C THR A 133 -4.78 16.70 3.01
N VAL A 134 -3.52 17.08 2.80
CA VAL A 134 -3.12 18.48 2.58
C VAL A 134 -3.13 18.85 1.09
N ILE A 135 -3.90 18.11 0.27
CA ILE A 135 -4.02 18.39 -1.16
C ILE A 135 -4.56 19.80 -1.39
N THR A 136 -3.92 20.54 -2.29
CA THR A 136 -4.34 21.89 -2.68
C THR A 136 -5.22 21.88 -3.92
N ASP A 137 -5.92 22.99 -4.20
CA ASP A 137 -6.71 23.16 -5.43
C ASP A 137 -5.87 22.87 -6.69
N ASP A 138 -4.63 23.40 -6.74
CA ASP A 138 -3.72 23.22 -7.87
C ASP A 138 -3.25 21.76 -8.04
N GLN A 139 -3.15 20.99 -6.95
CA GLN A 139 -2.81 19.57 -7.04
C GLN A 139 -4.02 18.72 -7.42
N LEU A 140 -5.21 19.09 -6.96
CA LEU A 140 -6.46 18.39 -7.25
C LEU A 140 -6.73 18.33 -8.75
N VAL A 141 -6.54 19.45 -9.46
CA VAL A 141 -6.81 19.56 -10.90
C VAL A 141 -5.85 18.75 -11.77
N LEU A 142 -4.74 18.25 -11.20
CA LEU A 142 -3.78 17.40 -11.90
C LEU A 142 -4.18 15.91 -11.88
N LEU A 143 -5.17 15.54 -11.05
CA LEU A 143 -5.66 14.17 -10.97
C LEU A 143 -6.62 13.91 -12.13
N GLN A 144 -6.29 12.94 -12.99
CA GLN A 144 -7.11 12.56 -14.15
C GLN A 144 -8.06 11.40 -13.83
N ALA A 145 -8.31 11.15 -12.54
CA ALA A 145 -9.12 10.03 -12.08
C ALA A 145 -10.61 10.27 -12.37
N HIS A 146 -11.29 9.25 -12.86
CA HIS A 146 -12.75 9.29 -13.07
C HIS A 146 -13.53 9.20 -11.74
N ILE A 147 -12.89 8.70 -10.69
CA ILE A 147 -13.44 8.65 -9.33
C ILE A 147 -12.42 9.24 -8.35
N LEU A 148 -12.83 10.28 -7.64
CA LEU A 148 -12.09 10.88 -6.53
C LEU A 148 -12.88 10.72 -5.23
N HIS A 149 -12.28 10.06 -4.24
CA HIS A 149 -12.81 10.00 -2.88
C HIS A 149 -11.71 10.40 -1.91
N ILE A 150 -11.62 11.70 -1.62
CA ILE A 150 -10.54 12.27 -0.81
C ILE A 150 -11.16 13.13 0.30
N LYS A 151 -10.69 12.96 1.54
CA LYS A 151 -10.98 13.90 2.62
C LYS A 151 -9.98 15.06 2.57
N ALA A 152 -10.36 16.18 1.96
CA ALA A 152 -9.46 17.29 1.71
C ALA A 152 -9.98 18.61 2.32
N PRO A 153 -9.64 18.94 3.58
CA PRO A 153 -10.17 20.11 4.28
C PRO A 153 -9.82 21.46 3.65
N HIS A 154 -8.81 21.50 2.78
CA HIS A 154 -8.28 22.73 2.18
C HIS A 154 -8.74 22.97 0.73
N ILE A 155 -9.53 22.06 0.15
CA ILE A 155 -10.08 22.26 -1.18
C ILE A 155 -11.20 23.28 -1.12
N THR A 156 -11.13 24.26 -2.02
CA THR A 156 -12.12 25.33 -2.12
C THR A 156 -13.06 25.10 -3.30
N SER A 157 -14.10 25.93 -3.42
CA SER A 157 -14.97 25.92 -4.61
C SER A 157 -14.20 26.20 -5.91
N ARG A 158 -13.06 26.91 -5.84
CA ARG A 158 -12.18 27.13 -6.99
C ARG A 158 -11.65 25.80 -7.53
N GLY A 159 -11.05 24.96 -6.67
CA GLY A 159 -10.51 23.66 -7.08
C GLY A 159 -11.58 22.74 -7.67
N ILE A 160 -12.77 22.69 -7.05
CA ILE A 160 -13.90 21.91 -7.57
C ILE A 160 -14.36 22.41 -8.94
N ASN A 161 -14.52 23.73 -9.11
CA ASN A 161 -14.93 24.30 -10.40
C ASN A 161 -13.90 24.04 -11.49
N GLN A 162 -12.61 24.13 -11.19
CA GLN A 162 -11.56 23.82 -12.16
C GLN A 162 -11.58 22.33 -12.55
N LEU A 163 -11.86 21.43 -11.61
CA LEU A 163 -11.97 20.00 -11.90
C LEU A 163 -13.16 19.66 -12.81
N LEU A 164 -14.29 20.36 -12.66
CA LEU A 164 -15.48 20.16 -13.49
C LEU A 164 -15.38 20.76 -14.89
N LEU A 165 -14.47 21.72 -15.09
CA LEU A 165 -14.27 22.43 -16.35
C LEU A 165 -13.13 21.86 -17.21
N ASN A 166 -12.31 20.98 -16.64
CA ASN A 166 -11.27 20.22 -17.35
C ASN A 166 -11.86 18.97 -18.01
#